data_AF-A0A7W0XYS3-F1
#
_entry.id   AF-A0A7W0XYS3-F1
#
_cell.length_a   1.000
_cell.length_b   1.000
_cell.length_c   1.000
_cell.angle_alpha   90.00
_cell.angle_beta   90.00
_cell.angle_gamma   90.00
#
_symmetry.space_group_name_H-M   'P 1'
#
loop_
_entity.id
_entity.type
_entity.pdbx_description
1 polymer ?
#
loop_
_entity_poly.entity_id
_entity_poly.type
_entity_poly.pdbx_seq_one_letter_code
_entity_poly.pdbx_strand_id
1 'polypeptide(L)' 'MFTGIVEELGEIVAIEPSVESAVLKVRGPQVSSGVAPGASISVNGVCL' A
#
# COMPACT_ATOMS: atom_id res chain seq x y z
N MET A 1 -5.23 9.45 8.57
CA MET A 1 -6.70 9.54 8.43
C MET A 1 -7.00 9.63 6.93
N PHE A 2 -7.88 8.79 6.40
CA PHE A 2 -8.17 8.68 4.97
C PHE A 2 -9.63 9.07 4.69
N THR A 3 -9.92 9.62 3.51
CA THR A 3 -11.28 10.03 3.10
C THR A 3 -12.17 8.85 2.67
N GLY A 4 -11.56 7.72 2.31
CA GLY A 4 -12.25 6.56 1.73
C GLY A 4 -12.47 6.64 0.22
N ILE A 5 -12.03 7.73 -0.44
CA ILE A 5 -12.03 7.82 -1.91
C ILE A 5 -10.81 7.07 -2.43
N VAL A 6 -11.03 6.03 -3.24
CA VAL A 6 -9.95 5.24 -3.84
C VAL A 6 -9.36 6.00 -5.02
N GLU A 7 -8.05 6.28 -4.97
CA GLU A 7 -7.34 7.04 -6.01
C GLU A 7 -6.85 6.16 -7.17
N GLU A 8 -6.53 4.89 -6.90
CA GLU A 8 -5.93 3.97 -7.88
C GLU A 8 -6.26 2.51 -7.51
N LEU A 9 -6.36 1.64 -8.54
CA LEU A 9 -6.29 0.20 -8.37
C LEU A 9 -4.85 -0.26 -8.61
N GLY A 10 -4.19 -0.74 -7.56
CA GLY A 10 -2.83 -1.29 -7.63
C GLY A 10 -2.81 -2.80 -7.88
N GLU A 11 -1.60 -3.34 -8.06
CA GLU A 11 -1.34 -4.76 -8.25
C GLU A 11 -0.39 -5.28 -7.15
N ILE A 12 -0.76 -6.40 -6.50
CA ILE A 12 0.16 -7.11 -5.60
C ILE A 12 1.14 -7.90 -6.47
N VAL A 13 2.42 -7.51 -6.46
CA VAL A 13 3.46 -8.16 -7.28
C VAL A 13 4.29 -9.16 -6.49
N ALA A 14 4.30 -9.07 -5.15
CA ALA A 14 4.90 -10.07 -4.27
C ALA A 14 4.31 -10.00 -2.86
N ILE A 15 4.35 -11.14 -2.17
CA ILE A 15 4.04 -11.27 -0.74
C ILE A 15 5.15 -12.09 -0.09
N GLU A 16 5.79 -11.52 0.93
CA GLU A 16 6.86 -12.16 1.70
C GLU A 16 6.37 -12.35 3.15
N PRO A 17 5.83 -13.52 3.50
CA PRO A 17 5.31 -13.78 4.84
C PRO A 17 6.42 -13.97 5.87
N SER A 18 6.15 -13.58 7.12
CA SER A 18 6.96 -13.84 8.30
C SER A 18 6.07 -14.46 9.41
N VAL A 19 6.65 -14.78 10.58
CA VAL A 19 5.91 -15.44 11.67
C VAL A 19 4.77 -14.57 12.21
N GLU A 20 4.97 -13.25 12.29
CA GLU A 20 4.01 -12.31 12.90
C GLU A 20 3.57 -11.20 11.94
N SER A 21 4.11 -11.16 10.72
CA SER A 21 3.84 -10.10 9.74
C SER A 21 3.99 -10.58 8.30
N ALA A 22 3.77 -9.69 7.34
CA ALA A 22 4.12 -9.92 5.94
C ALA A 22 4.60 -8.61 5.31
N VAL A 23 5.52 -8.70 4.36
CA VAL A 23 5.92 -7.58 3.50
C VAL A 23 5.20 -7.73 2.16
N LEU A 24 4.44 -6.71 1.78
CA LEU A 24 3.73 -6.67 0.51
C LEU A 24 4.46 -5.73 -0.45
N LYS A 25 4.72 -6.19 -1.67
CA LYS A 25 5.13 -5.30 -2.77
C LYS A 25 3.91 -4.99 -3.61
N VAL A 26 3.50 -3.72 -3.58
CA VAL A 26 2.34 -3.22 -4.30
C VAL A 26 2.80 -2.26 -5.39
N ARG A 27 2.42 -2.52 -6.64
CA ARG A 27 2.64 -1.62 -7.77
C ARG A 27 1.44 -0.69 -7.91
N GLY A 28 1.66 0.61 -7.75
CA GLY A 28 0.66 1.67 -7.91
C GLY A 28 1.34 2.98 -8.30
N PRO A 29 1.67 3.18 -9.59
CA PRO A 29 2.53 4.29 -10.03
C PRO A 29 1.97 5.67 -9.73
N GLN A 30 0.64 5.85 -9.69
CA GLN A 30 0.05 7.15 -9.37
C GLN A 30 0.26 7.47 -7.88
N VAL A 31 -0.17 6.58 -6.99
CA VAL A 31 -0.10 6.79 -5.55
C VAL A 31 1.35 6.79 -5.05
N SER A 32 2.24 5.98 -5.63
CA SER A 32 3.64 5.89 -5.18
C SER A 32 4.53 7.05 -5.64
N SER A 33 4.11 7.85 -6.63
CA SER A 33 4.97 8.84 -7.31
C SER A 33 5.51 9.96 -6.42
N GLY A 34 4.88 10.24 -5.28
CA GLY A 34 5.28 11.30 -4.34
C GLY A 34 5.42 10.84 -2.89
N VAL A 35 5.48 9.53 -2.66
CA VAL A 35 5.49 8.96 -1.32
C VAL A 35 6.91 8.73 -0.82
N ALA A 36 7.21 9.22 0.37
CA ALA A 36 8.45 8.95 1.09
C ALA A 36 8.28 7.76 2.07
N PRO A 37 9.35 7.06 2.43
CA PRO A 37 9.32 6.06 3.50
C PRO A 37 8.73 6.64 4.80
N GLY A 38 7.84 5.88 5.45
CA GLY A 38 7.14 6.29 6.67
C GLY A 38 5.82 7.03 6.44
N ALA A 39 5.45 7.33 5.19
CA ALA A 39 4.09 7.75 4.88
C ALA A 39 3.11 6.58 4.98
N SER A 40 1.84 6.89 5.20
CA SER A 40 0.78 5.88 5.26
C SER A 40 -0.02 5.80 3.96
N ILE A 41 -0.25 4.58 3.48
CA ILE A 41 -1.10 4.31 2.31
C ILE A 41 -2.22 3.37 2.74
N SER A 42 -3.46 3.68 2.36
CA SER A 42 -4.59 2.77 2.60
C SER A 42 -4.72 1.77 1.46
N VAL A 43 -4.57 0.48 1.76
CA VAL A 43 -4.76 -0.62 0.80
C VAL A 43 -5.98 -1.42 1.23
N ASN A 44 -7.03 -1.44 0.41
CA ASN A 44 -8.33 -2.05 0.75
C ASN A 44 -8.88 -1.63 2.13
N GLY A 45 -8.67 -0.35 2.50
CA GLY A 45 -9.13 0.21 3.78
C GLY A 45 -8.18 -0.01 4.97
N VAL A 46 -7.09 -0.77 4.80
CA VAL A 46 -6.08 -0.98 5.84
C VAL A 46 -4.96 0.05 5.70
N CYS A 47 -4.66 0.76 6.79
CA CYS A 47 -3.51 1.65 6.85
C CYS A 47 -2.22 0.82 6.94
N LEU A 48 -1.33 0.98 5.96
CA LEU A 48 0.01 0.41 5.94
C LEU A 48 1.06 1.52 6.06
#